data_AF-A0A7W9YBZ8-F1
#
_entry.id   AF-A0A7W9YBZ8-F1
#
_cell.length_a   1.000
_cell.length_b   1.000
_cell.length_c   1.000
_cell.angle_alpha   90.00
_cell.angle_beta   90.00
_cell.angle_gamma   90.00
#
_symmetry.space_group_name_H-M   'P 1'
#
loop_
_entity.id
_entity.type
_entity.pdbx_description
1 polymer ?
#
loop_
_entity_poly.entity_id
_entity_poly.type
_entity_poly.pdbx_seq_one_letter_code
_entity_poly.pdbx_strand_id
1 'polypeptide(L)'
;MKQMAFAAGIIAGLASMSQPTYAEDAEWGCQILLCAASQSPSWHGVPYCVPPMKRLITAMSKPHFSWPVCHAANSGKPGHQEYEDCPAGMTPAATPNGRGSDGFAGTELSQCIKVVNQCQDRSAFQSQYGDQNANAPNGITITPIQNNRDNWTGGGCEVKVSQPRPRRADPYYFDIPDENGGKRRVWFNLNL
;
A
#
# COMPACT_ATOMS: atom_id res chain seq x y z
N MET A 1 -52.28 10.73 66.70
CA MET A 1 -51.63 11.52 65.64
C MET A 1 -50.16 11.12 65.62
N LYS A 2 -49.67 10.70 64.45
CA LYS A 2 -48.46 9.86 64.26
C LYS A 2 -47.16 10.67 64.32
N GLN A 3 -46.18 10.12 65.00
CA GLN A 3 -44.82 10.65 65.13
C GLN A 3 -44.07 10.57 63.81
N MET A 4 -43.28 11.61 63.51
CA MET A 4 -42.36 11.65 62.38
C MET A 4 -40.97 11.18 62.82
N ALA A 5 -40.44 10.16 62.13
CA ALA A 5 -39.04 9.79 62.20
C ALA A 5 -38.45 9.94 60.79
N PHE A 6 -37.41 10.78 60.68
CA PHE A 6 -36.55 10.88 59.50
C PHE A 6 -35.58 9.70 59.51
N ALA A 7 -35.57 8.91 58.43
CA ALA A 7 -34.54 7.91 58.17
C ALA A 7 -33.83 8.28 56.86
N ALA A 8 -32.60 8.77 56.99
CA ALA A 8 -31.66 8.90 55.90
C ALA A 8 -31.08 7.51 55.57
N GLY A 9 -31.17 7.09 54.32
CA GLY A 9 -30.67 5.79 53.84
C GLY A 9 -29.85 5.97 52.56
N ILE A 10 -28.57 5.60 52.66
CA ILE A 10 -27.48 5.76 51.71
C ILE A 10 -27.78 5.10 50.35
N ILE A 11 -27.76 5.88 49.26
CA ILE A 11 -27.72 5.33 47.90
C ILE A 11 -26.27 4.92 47.63
N ALA A 12 -26.03 3.61 47.63
CA ALA A 12 -24.77 3.03 47.20
C ALA A 12 -24.54 3.37 45.71
N GLY A 13 -23.47 4.11 45.43
CA GLY A 13 -23.04 4.40 44.06
C GLY A 13 -22.63 3.11 43.37
N LEU A 14 -23.41 2.70 42.37
CA LEU A 14 -23.01 1.67 41.42
C LEU A 14 -21.82 2.23 40.62
N ALA A 15 -20.63 1.67 40.85
CA ALA A 15 -19.49 1.90 39.98
C ALA A 15 -19.85 1.38 38.58
N SER A 16 -20.14 2.29 37.66
CA SER A 16 -20.31 1.98 36.25
C SER A 16 -18.99 1.44 35.73
N MET A 17 -18.92 0.13 35.53
CA MET A 17 -17.82 -0.49 34.79
C MET A 17 -17.98 -0.07 33.34
N SER A 18 -17.17 0.91 32.90
CA SER A 18 -17.11 1.35 31.51
C SER A 18 -16.69 0.18 30.63
N GLN A 19 -17.66 -0.49 30.01
CA GLN A 19 -17.35 -1.37 28.90
C GLN A 19 -16.81 -0.49 27.77
N PRO A 20 -15.71 -0.86 27.09
CA PRO A 20 -15.31 -0.16 25.88
C PRO A 20 -16.46 -0.30 24.89
N THR A 21 -17.20 0.78 24.68
CA THR A 21 -18.35 0.78 23.79
C THR A 21 -17.83 0.94 22.37
N TYR A 22 -18.42 0.22 21.43
CA TYR A 22 -18.21 0.35 19.98
C TYR A 22 -18.17 1.80 19.47
N ALA A 23 -18.70 2.77 20.24
CA ALA A 23 -18.63 4.20 19.95
C ALA A 23 -17.19 4.75 19.94
N GLU A 24 -16.32 4.35 20.88
CA GLU A 24 -14.94 4.88 20.94
C GLU A 24 -14.09 4.40 19.74
N ASP A 25 -14.32 3.18 19.27
CA ASP A 25 -13.66 2.62 18.08
C ASP A 25 -14.21 3.22 16.78
N ALA A 26 -15.51 3.53 16.73
CA ALA A 26 -16.14 4.22 15.60
C ALA A 26 -15.63 5.67 15.45
N GLU A 27 -15.49 6.38 16.57
CA GLU A 27 -14.92 7.73 16.61
C GLU A 27 -13.45 7.71 16.19
N TRP A 28 -12.67 6.77 16.72
CA TRP A 28 -11.27 6.61 16.34
C TRP A 28 -11.10 6.20 14.86
N GLY A 29 -11.93 5.30 14.33
CA GLY A 29 -11.90 4.88 12.92
C GLY A 29 -12.17 6.03 11.96
N CYS A 30 -13.14 6.89 12.28
CA CYS A 30 -13.40 8.08 11.47
C CYS A 30 -12.28 9.11 11.56
N GLN A 31 -11.62 9.23 12.72
CA GLN A 31 -10.43 10.06 12.86
C GLN A 31 -9.26 9.55 11.99
N ILE A 32 -9.01 8.23 11.97
CA ILE A 32 -8.00 7.63 11.10
C ILE A 32 -8.32 7.88 9.63
N LEU A 33 -9.57 7.67 9.22
CA LEU A 33 -9.97 7.90 7.84
C LEU A 33 -9.77 9.36 7.42
N LEU A 34 -10.17 10.31 8.28
CA LEU A 34 -10.00 11.75 8.02
C LEU A 34 -8.52 12.11 7.88
N CYS A 35 -7.68 11.59 8.77
CA CYS A 35 -6.25 11.85 8.73
C CYS A 35 -5.56 11.20 7.54
N ALA A 36 -5.92 9.97 7.19
CA ALA A 36 -5.42 9.28 6.00
C ALA A 36 -5.87 9.95 4.70
N ALA A 37 -7.03 10.62 4.69
CA ALA A 37 -7.52 11.36 3.53
C ALA A 37 -6.82 12.72 3.31
N SER A 38 -6.02 13.18 4.28
CA SER A 38 -5.23 14.41 4.19
C SER A 38 -4.01 14.21 3.29
N GLN A 39 -3.98 14.86 2.12
CA GLN A 39 -2.93 14.69 1.10
C GLN A 39 -2.04 15.94 0.92
N SER A 40 -2.44 17.10 1.41
CA SER A 40 -1.69 18.36 1.23
C SER A 40 -1.94 19.31 2.40
N PRO A 41 -1.16 19.20 3.49
CA PRO A 41 -0.08 18.24 3.72
C PRO A 41 -0.60 16.82 4.02
N SER A 42 0.27 15.81 3.96
CA SER A 42 -0.07 14.48 4.47
C SER A 42 -0.30 14.50 5.98
N TRP A 43 -0.77 13.40 6.56
CA TRP A 43 -0.98 13.31 8.01
C TRP A 43 0.27 13.64 8.84
N HIS A 44 1.48 13.48 8.30
CA HIS A 44 2.74 13.91 8.92
C HIS A 44 2.82 15.42 9.15
N GLY A 45 2.28 16.20 8.21
CA GLY A 45 2.29 17.66 8.27
C GLY A 45 1.08 18.26 8.99
N VAL A 46 0.12 17.44 9.43
CA VAL A 46 -1.05 17.87 10.22
C VAL A 46 -0.86 17.46 11.68
N PRO A 47 -0.51 18.39 12.60
CA PRO A 47 -0.15 18.04 13.98
C PRO A 47 -1.22 17.24 14.74
N TYR A 48 -2.50 17.51 14.48
CA TYR A 48 -3.61 16.77 15.08
C TYR A 48 -3.71 15.31 14.59
N CYS A 49 -3.21 15.01 13.40
CA CYS A 49 -3.26 13.68 12.81
C CYS A 49 -2.07 12.79 13.18
N VAL A 50 -0.96 13.36 13.66
CA VAL A 50 0.21 12.58 14.06
C VAL A 50 -0.10 11.63 15.24
N PRO A 51 -0.68 12.08 16.38
CA PRO A 51 -0.99 11.17 17.49
C PRO A 51 -1.94 10.01 17.15
N PRO A 52 -3.09 10.20 16.48
CA PRO A 52 -4.00 9.09 16.19
C PRO A 52 -3.41 8.10 15.19
N MET A 53 -2.66 8.57 14.18
CA MET A 53 -1.98 7.69 13.22
C MET A 53 -0.85 6.89 13.89
N LYS A 54 -0.09 7.50 14.81
CA LYS A 54 0.90 6.77 15.62
C LYS A 54 0.27 5.69 16.49
N ARG A 55 -0.86 5.99 17.13
CA ARG A 55 -1.65 5.00 17.91
C ARG A 55 -2.06 3.82 17.03
N LEU A 56 -2.50 4.07 15.80
CA LEU A 56 -2.84 3.03 14.83
C LEU A 56 -1.65 2.15 14.49
N ILE A 57 -0.51 2.74 14.13
CA ILE A 57 0.70 1.99 13.75
C ILE A 57 1.18 1.11 14.92
N THR A 58 1.12 1.61 16.16
CA THR A 58 1.42 0.81 17.36
C THR A 58 0.37 -0.27 17.64
N ALA A 59 -0.90 -0.03 17.32
CA ALA A 59 -1.95 -1.04 17.48
C ALA A 59 -1.80 -2.17 16.45
N MET A 60 -1.35 -1.86 15.23
CA MET A 60 -1.13 -2.85 14.15
C MET A 60 -0.11 -3.93 14.50
N SER A 61 0.86 -3.66 15.39
CA SER A 61 1.83 -4.65 15.83
C SER A 61 1.29 -5.59 16.91
N LYS A 62 0.08 -5.38 17.42
CA LYS A 62 -0.54 -6.22 18.45
C LYS A 62 -1.23 -7.43 17.83
N PRO A 63 -1.22 -8.60 18.49
CA PRO A 63 -2.00 -9.75 18.04
C PRO A 63 -3.50 -9.40 18.01
N HIS A 64 -4.23 -10.01 17.08
CA HIS A 64 -5.67 -9.79 16.87
C HIS A 64 -6.08 -8.35 16.53
N PHE A 65 -5.16 -7.53 16.04
CA PHE A 65 -5.49 -6.20 15.56
C PHE A 65 -6.50 -6.24 14.39
N SER A 66 -7.57 -5.47 14.52
CA SER A 66 -8.51 -5.16 13.45
C SER A 66 -8.43 -3.66 13.13
N TRP A 67 -8.53 -3.35 11.85
CA TRP A 67 -8.57 -1.94 11.43
C TRP A 67 -9.84 -1.28 11.94
N PRO A 68 -9.78 -0.08 12.54
CA PRO A 68 -10.95 0.58 13.09
C PRO A 68 -11.90 1.00 11.97
N VAL A 69 -13.20 0.74 12.16
CA VAL A 69 -14.24 0.99 11.15
C VAL A 69 -14.83 2.37 11.36
N CYS A 70 -14.92 3.16 10.29
CA CYS A 70 -15.72 4.38 10.27
C CYS A 70 -17.09 4.09 9.67
N HIS A 71 -18.11 3.93 10.51
CA HIS A 71 -19.48 3.66 10.05
C HIS A 71 -20.05 4.80 9.20
N ALA A 72 -19.74 6.06 9.52
CA ALA A 72 -20.21 7.23 8.79
C ALA A 72 -19.77 7.24 7.31
N ALA A 73 -18.62 6.64 7.01
CA ALA A 73 -18.06 6.57 5.66
C ALA A 73 -18.12 5.15 5.06
N ASN A 74 -18.75 4.20 5.76
CA ASN A 74 -18.73 2.77 5.44
C ASN A 74 -17.31 2.25 5.08
N SER A 75 -16.30 2.75 5.80
CA SER A 75 -14.90 2.48 5.51
C SER A 75 -14.30 1.60 6.59
N GLY A 76 -13.66 0.51 6.18
CA GLY A 76 -12.98 -0.45 7.05
C GLY A 76 -11.48 -0.46 6.79
N LYS A 77 -10.90 -1.65 6.63
CA LYS A 77 -9.47 -1.83 6.31
C LYS A 77 -9.11 -1.19 4.96
N PRO A 78 -7.99 -0.45 4.87
CA PRO A 78 -7.52 0.14 3.62
C PRO A 78 -7.10 -0.95 2.64
N GLY A 79 -7.15 -0.62 1.36
CA GLY A 79 -6.43 -1.35 0.33
C GLY A 79 -4.93 -1.12 0.46
N HIS A 80 -4.14 -2.02 -0.11
CA HIS A 80 -2.68 -1.92 -0.17
C HIS A 80 -2.21 -2.25 -1.58
N GLN A 81 -1.46 -1.34 -2.17
CA GLN A 81 -0.81 -1.51 -3.47
C GLN A 81 0.63 -1.02 -3.34
N GLU A 82 1.56 -1.98 -3.32
CA GLU A 82 2.98 -1.67 -3.10
C GLU A 82 3.64 -0.97 -4.28
N TYR A 83 3.18 -1.27 -5.51
CA TYR A 83 3.83 -0.83 -6.73
C TYR A 83 2.97 0.17 -7.53
N GLU A 84 3.65 1.16 -8.12
CA GLU A 84 3.10 2.08 -9.12
C GLU A 84 2.86 1.36 -10.44
N ASP A 85 2.19 2.00 -11.40
CA ASP A 85 2.06 1.40 -12.72
C ASP A 85 3.41 1.35 -13.45
N CYS A 86 3.54 0.39 -14.35
CA CYS A 86 4.76 0.30 -15.14
C CYS A 86 4.92 1.52 -16.06
N PRO A 87 6.15 1.99 -16.32
CA PRO A 87 6.40 3.06 -17.28
C PRO A 87 5.78 2.74 -18.65
N ALA A 88 5.48 3.78 -19.42
CA ALA A 88 4.77 3.65 -20.68
C ALA A 88 5.39 2.58 -21.61
N GLY A 89 4.54 1.64 -22.06
CA GLY A 89 4.93 0.56 -22.95
C GLY A 89 5.60 -0.64 -22.27
N MET A 90 5.66 -0.69 -20.94
CA MET A 90 6.03 -1.90 -20.18
C MET A 90 4.82 -2.51 -19.48
N THR A 91 4.89 -3.81 -19.23
CA THR A 91 3.82 -4.58 -18.57
C THR A 91 4.32 -5.13 -17.23
N PRO A 92 3.50 -5.14 -16.16
CA PRO A 92 3.86 -5.78 -14.90
C PRO A 92 4.12 -7.27 -15.07
N ALA A 93 5.18 -7.77 -14.43
CA ALA A 93 5.54 -9.18 -14.43
C ALA A 93 6.09 -9.60 -13.07
N ALA A 94 5.98 -10.90 -12.78
CA ALA A 94 6.65 -11.50 -11.64
C ALA A 94 8.18 -11.54 -11.87
N THR A 95 8.94 -11.62 -10.78
CA THR A 95 10.41 -11.74 -10.87
C THR A 95 10.81 -13.00 -11.66
N PRO A 96 11.69 -12.91 -12.68
CA PRO A 96 12.08 -14.07 -13.48
C PRO A 96 12.91 -15.12 -12.73
N ASN A 97 13.53 -14.75 -11.60
CA ASN A 97 14.58 -15.53 -10.94
C ASN A 97 14.22 -16.03 -9.53
N GLY A 98 12.94 -16.24 -9.24
CA GLY A 98 12.52 -16.95 -8.03
C GLY A 98 12.93 -18.43 -8.06
N ARG A 99 14.22 -18.76 -7.97
CA ARG A 99 14.66 -20.05 -7.41
C ARG A 99 14.51 -19.99 -5.89
N GLY A 100 13.28 -19.77 -5.43
CA GLY A 100 12.89 -20.00 -4.04
C GLY A 100 12.45 -21.45 -3.94
N SER A 101 13.03 -22.18 -2.99
CA SER A 101 12.81 -23.61 -2.71
C SER A 101 11.41 -23.97 -2.18
N ASP A 102 10.45 -23.05 -2.23
CA ASP A 102 9.14 -23.21 -1.62
C ASP A 102 8.07 -22.73 -2.60
N GLY A 103 7.15 -23.63 -2.97
CA GLY A 103 6.27 -23.57 -4.14
C GLY A 103 5.19 -22.50 -4.18
N PHE A 104 5.50 -21.25 -3.83
CA PHE A 104 4.65 -20.09 -4.09
C PHE A 104 5.29 -19.25 -5.19
N ALA A 105 4.89 -19.52 -6.44
CA ALA A 105 5.14 -18.61 -7.55
C ALA A 105 4.57 -17.23 -7.18
N GLY A 106 5.43 -16.26 -6.96
CA GLY A 106 5.06 -14.94 -6.44
C GLY A 106 3.99 -14.28 -7.30
N THR A 107 2.82 -14.05 -6.73
CA THR A 107 1.75 -13.19 -7.27
C THR A 107 2.17 -11.71 -7.31
N GLU A 108 3.33 -11.40 -6.76
CA GLU A 108 3.89 -10.05 -6.69
C GLU A 108 4.49 -9.65 -8.03
N LEU A 109 3.75 -8.81 -8.77
CA LEU A 109 4.17 -8.24 -10.05
C LEU A 109 5.16 -7.09 -9.81
N SER A 110 6.33 -7.41 -9.27
CA SER A 110 7.38 -6.48 -8.83
C SER A 110 8.35 -6.06 -9.94
N GLN A 111 8.14 -6.52 -11.17
CA GLN A 111 8.94 -6.14 -12.33
C GLN A 111 8.08 -5.47 -13.40
N CYS A 112 8.71 -4.63 -14.20
CA CYS A 112 8.18 -4.13 -15.46
C CYS A 112 8.99 -4.72 -16.60
N ILE A 113 8.31 -5.33 -17.58
CA ILE A 113 8.95 -5.96 -18.73
C ILE A 113 8.47 -5.36 -20.05
N LYS A 114 9.33 -5.38 -21.05
CA LYS A 114 8.98 -5.11 -22.44
C LYS A 114 9.86 -5.95 -23.36
N VAL A 115 9.27 -6.42 -24.46
CA VAL A 115 10.02 -7.04 -25.55
C VAL A 115 10.32 -5.97 -26.59
N VAL A 116 11.59 -5.87 -26.99
CA VAL A 116 12.04 -4.92 -28.00
C VAL A 116 12.93 -5.63 -29.02
N ASN A 117 12.90 -5.13 -30.25
CA ASN A 117 13.83 -5.56 -31.29
C ASN A 117 15.06 -4.65 -31.28
N GLN A 118 16.16 -5.11 -30.67
CA GLN A 118 17.41 -4.35 -30.58
C GLN A 118 18.09 -4.16 -31.94
N CYS A 119 17.73 -4.95 -32.97
CA CYS A 119 18.29 -4.85 -34.31
C CYS A 119 17.59 -3.82 -35.19
N GLN A 120 16.39 -3.35 -34.82
CA GLN A 120 15.67 -2.32 -35.58
C GLN A 120 16.44 -0.99 -35.57
N ASP A 121 16.96 -0.61 -34.40
CA ASP A 121 17.90 0.50 -34.24
C ASP A 121 18.90 0.17 -33.13
N ARG A 122 20.04 -0.42 -33.53
CA ARG A 122 21.11 -0.80 -32.59
C ARG A 122 21.71 0.41 -31.89
N SER A 123 21.79 1.54 -32.57
CA SER A 123 22.41 2.76 -32.03
C SER A 123 21.55 3.39 -30.94
N ALA A 124 20.24 3.48 -31.16
CA ALA A 124 19.29 3.96 -30.16
C ALA A 124 19.18 3.00 -28.97
N PHE A 125 19.13 1.68 -29.24
CA PHE A 125 19.10 0.68 -28.17
C PHE A 125 20.35 0.76 -27.28
N GLN A 126 21.54 0.84 -27.87
CA GLN A 126 22.80 0.98 -27.14
C GLN A 126 22.87 2.31 -26.37
N SER A 127 22.34 3.40 -26.94
CA SER A 127 22.32 4.70 -26.26
C SER A 127 21.36 4.73 -25.08
N GLN A 128 20.24 4.00 -25.17
CA GLN A 128 19.22 3.94 -24.12
C GLN A 128 19.61 3.00 -22.97
N TYR A 129 20.06 1.80 -23.30
CA TYR A 129 20.32 0.77 -22.29
C TYR A 129 21.80 0.54 -22.01
N GLY A 130 22.72 0.89 -22.93
CA GLY A 130 24.15 0.66 -22.71
C GLY A 130 24.50 -0.83 -22.56
N ASP A 131 25.49 -1.11 -21.72
CA ASP A 131 25.90 -2.47 -21.38
C ASP A 131 25.28 -2.96 -20.05
N GLN A 132 25.57 -4.20 -19.66
CA GLN A 132 25.05 -4.75 -18.40
C GLN A 132 25.56 -4.00 -17.16
N ASN A 133 26.77 -3.42 -17.20
CA ASN A 133 27.34 -2.69 -16.06
C ASN A 133 26.63 -1.34 -15.84
N ALA A 134 26.26 -0.67 -16.93
CA ALA A 134 25.46 0.55 -16.90
C ALA A 134 24.05 0.30 -16.35
N ASN A 135 23.50 -0.91 -16.57
CA ASN A 135 22.16 -1.29 -16.17
C ASN A 135 22.05 -1.83 -14.73
N ALA A 136 23.10 -2.51 -14.25
CA ALA A 136 23.09 -3.21 -12.95
C ALA A 136 22.69 -2.31 -11.76
N PRO A 137 23.16 -1.05 -11.64
CA PRO A 137 22.74 -0.16 -10.54
C PRO A 137 21.24 0.13 -10.51
N ASN A 138 20.57 0.09 -11.66
CA ASN A 138 19.13 0.34 -11.80
C ASN A 138 18.30 -0.94 -11.79
N GLY A 139 18.94 -2.11 -11.62
CA GLY A 139 18.27 -3.41 -11.67
C GLY A 139 17.73 -3.76 -13.08
N ILE A 140 18.16 -3.06 -14.12
CA ILE A 140 17.72 -3.33 -15.48
C ILE A 140 18.41 -4.60 -15.97
N THR A 141 17.64 -5.53 -16.54
CA THR A 141 18.17 -6.77 -17.12
C THR A 141 17.70 -6.89 -18.55
N ILE A 142 18.64 -7.15 -19.46
CA ILE A 142 18.36 -7.43 -20.87
C ILE A 142 18.68 -8.90 -21.12
N THR A 143 17.66 -9.69 -21.41
CA THR A 143 17.82 -11.11 -21.73
C THR A 143 17.34 -11.39 -23.15
N PRO A 144 18.11 -12.07 -24.00
CA PRO A 144 17.64 -12.50 -25.31
C PRO A 144 16.49 -13.50 -25.16
N ILE A 145 15.52 -13.43 -26.07
CA ILE A 145 14.44 -14.41 -26.14
C ILE A 145 14.96 -15.62 -26.94
N GLN A 146 14.93 -16.80 -26.31
CA GLN A 146 15.64 -18.02 -26.76
C GLN A 146 15.24 -18.56 -28.15
N ASN A 147 14.22 -17.98 -28.79
CA ASN A 147 13.71 -18.44 -30.07
C ASN A 147 14.48 -17.86 -31.28
N ASN A 148 15.38 -16.90 -31.05
CA ASN A 148 16.21 -16.32 -32.11
C ASN A 148 17.65 -16.86 -31.98
N ARG A 149 17.92 -18.02 -32.58
CA ARG A 149 19.28 -18.54 -32.81
C ARG A 149 19.82 -18.00 -34.13
N ASP A 150 19.90 -16.69 -34.25
CA ASP A 150 20.80 -16.06 -35.22
C ASP A 150 22.23 -16.24 -34.71
N ASN A 151 22.95 -17.13 -35.39
CA ASN A 151 24.33 -17.55 -35.10
C ASN A 151 25.34 -16.44 -35.42
N TRP A 152 25.17 -15.28 -34.80
CA TRP A 152 26.05 -14.13 -34.93
C TRP A 152 26.41 -13.60 -33.54
N THR A 153 27.38 -14.25 -32.89
CA THR A 153 28.35 -13.62 -31.97
C THR A 153 27.84 -12.55 -30.98
N GLY A 154 26.63 -12.62 -30.42
CA GLY A 154 26.23 -11.60 -29.44
C GLY A 154 24.77 -11.49 -28.96
N GLY A 155 23.89 -12.46 -29.23
CA GLY A 155 22.53 -12.48 -28.67
C GLY A 155 21.46 -12.00 -29.64
N GLY A 156 20.30 -12.67 -29.62
CA GLY A 156 19.27 -12.48 -30.65
C GLY A 156 18.64 -11.10 -30.69
N CYS A 157 18.04 -10.75 -31.84
CA CYS A 157 17.45 -9.43 -32.07
C CYS A 157 16.25 -9.10 -31.16
N GLU A 158 15.51 -10.10 -30.70
CA GLU A 158 14.44 -9.89 -29.73
C GLU A 158 14.97 -10.09 -28.31
N VAL A 159 14.89 -9.01 -27.53
CA VAL A 159 15.32 -9.02 -26.14
C VAL A 159 14.18 -8.60 -25.23
N LYS A 160 14.12 -9.25 -24.07
CA LYS A 160 13.26 -8.87 -22.96
C LYS A 160 14.06 -7.94 -22.05
N VAL A 161 13.62 -6.69 -21.98
CA VAL A 161 14.07 -5.71 -21.00
C VAL A 161 13.19 -5.87 -19.76
N SER A 162 13.81 -6.09 -18.60
CA SER A 162 13.15 -6.13 -17.30
C SER A 162 13.74 -5.04 -16.41
N GLN A 163 12.93 -4.41 -15.58
CA GLN A 163 13.39 -3.49 -14.54
C GLN A 163 12.51 -3.59 -13.29
N PRO A 164 13.01 -3.21 -12.11
CA PRO A 164 12.20 -3.13 -10.91
C PRO A 164 11.01 -2.22 -11.13
N ARG A 165 9.82 -2.66 -10.71
CA ARG A 165 8.63 -1.84 -10.75
C ARG A 165 8.75 -0.73 -9.68
N PRO A 166 8.44 0.54 -9.99
CA PRO A 166 8.53 1.60 -9.00
C PRO A 166 7.60 1.32 -7.81
N ARG A 167 8.11 1.53 -6.59
CA ARG A 167 7.32 1.36 -5.36
C ARG A 167 6.58 2.67 -5.05
N ARG A 168 5.33 2.55 -4.59
CA ARG A 168 4.54 3.71 -4.18
C ARG A 168 5.13 4.33 -2.91
N ALA A 169 5.24 5.65 -2.89
CA ALA A 169 5.54 6.38 -1.67
C ALA A 169 4.42 6.19 -0.61
N ASP A 170 3.18 6.16 -1.08
CA ASP A 170 1.96 5.97 -0.30
C ASP A 170 1.24 4.69 -0.76
N PRO A 171 1.55 3.52 -0.17
CA PRO A 171 1.04 2.24 -0.67
C PRO A 171 -0.36 1.88 -0.14
N TYR A 172 -0.84 2.55 0.91
CA TYR A 172 -2.17 2.31 1.47
C TYR A 172 -3.19 3.25 0.85
N TYR A 173 -4.43 2.78 0.68
CA TYR A 173 -5.48 3.62 0.13
C TYR A 173 -6.87 3.33 0.67
N PHE A 174 -7.73 4.35 0.62
CA PHE A 174 -9.18 4.22 0.80
C PHE A 174 -9.89 4.62 -0.48
N ASP A 175 -10.89 3.84 -0.88
CA ASP A 175 -11.83 4.21 -1.92
C ASP A 175 -13.06 4.81 -1.26
N ILE A 176 -13.11 6.13 -1.16
CA ILE A 176 -14.17 6.88 -0.48
C ILE A 176 -15.28 7.18 -1.50
N PRO A 177 -16.55 6.87 -1.22
CA PRO A 177 -17.65 7.25 -2.10
C PRO A 177 -17.75 8.78 -2.24
N ASP A 178 -17.98 9.26 -3.45
CA ASP A 178 -18.26 10.67 -3.73
C ASP A 178 -19.77 10.96 -3.79
N GLU A 179 -20.14 12.24 -3.81
CA GLU A 179 -21.54 12.69 -3.85
C GLU A 179 -22.28 12.28 -5.13
N ASN A 180 -21.55 11.95 -6.21
CA ASN A 180 -22.09 11.54 -7.50
C ASN A 180 -22.18 10.02 -7.65
N GLY A 181 -21.91 9.25 -6.59
CA GLY A 181 -21.91 7.78 -6.61
C GLY A 181 -20.65 7.15 -7.20
N GLY A 182 -19.64 7.94 -7.54
CA GLY A 182 -18.30 7.48 -7.86
C GLY A 182 -17.48 7.15 -6.61
N LYS A 183 -16.23 6.74 -6.82
CA LYS A 183 -15.26 6.48 -5.74
C LYS A 183 -14.00 7.29 -5.98
N ARG A 184 -13.58 8.05 -4.98
CA ARG A 184 -12.31 8.75 -4.95
C ARG A 184 -11.30 7.94 -4.14
N ARG A 185 -10.20 7.55 -4.80
CA ARG A 185 -9.07 6.91 -4.12
C ARG A 185 -8.20 7.96 -3.44
N VAL A 186 -7.99 7.82 -2.14
CA VAL A 186 -7.01 8.59 -1.36
C VAL A 186 -5.87 7.69 -0.95
N TRP A 187 -4.64 8.15 -1.14
CA TRP A 187 -3.43 7.40 -0.82
C TRP A 187 -2.79 7.95 0.45
N PHE A 188 -2.18 7.07 1.23
CA PHE A 188 -1.39 7.43 2.41
C PHE A 188 -0.33 6.36 2.71
N ASN A 189 0.63 6.72 3.55
CA ASN A 189 1.62 5.79 4.09
C ASN A 189 1.49 5.66 5.62
N LEU A 190 2.08 4.59 6.15
CA LEU A 190 2.13 4.30 7.58
C LEU A 190 3.57 4.41 8.13
N ASN A 191 4.41 5.24 7.50
CA ASN A 191 5.77 5.48 7.95
C ASN A 191 5.74 6.48 9.13
N LEU A 192 6.56 6.27 10.15
CA LEU A 192 6.59 7.10 11.36
C LEU A 192 7.51 8.31 11.28
#